data_AF-A0A920NMU7-F1
#
_entry.id   AF-A0A920NMU7-F1
#
_cell.length_a   1.000
_cell.length_b   1.000
_cell.length_c   1.000
_cell.angle_alpha   90.00
_cell.angle_beta   90.00
_cell.angle_gamma   90.00
#
_symmetry.space_group_name_H-M   'P 1'
#
loop_
_entity.id
_entity.type
_entity.pdbx_description
1 polymer ?
#
loop_
_entity_poly.entity_id
_entity_poly.type
_entity_poly.pdbx_seq_one_letter_code
_entity_poly.pdbx_strand_id
1 'polypeptide(L)'
;MGLLWAQDGNITGIVLTAEDQTPIHGANIYSETLGIGTVSQVDGSFTLKKLPKDTVSLTFSMIGFKDVKTIVVINELIYDLGNIIMFKDTLKLDQINVEAHHELQPKDFVSSIVVSGNKYHTNLKSSLALTIKEETGLAIRSIGQATTQPVLRGYSGDRFLLTEDGLSIGDLSNTSIDHANSLDMASFNNVRIIRGPEALLFGSNTIGGVINVSRHANSEARFSKIHVMALTGIESSNKSVFGNITAYIPINNHQLRFSSLRRKTGNQRTPVGVLDNTELSNYEVTGSYSYFGKANRSTLHFGTNFYGLWNTRQL
;
A
#
# COMPACT_ATOMS: atom_id res chain seq x y z
N MET A 1 -42.14 58.54 20.24
CA MET A 1 -41.26 57.36 20.09
C MET A 1 -39.83 57.86 19.99
N GLY A 2 -39.00 57.62 21.00
CA GLY A 2 -37.62 58.09 21.02
C GLY A 2 -36.73 57.26 20.09
N LEU A 3 -35.94 57.92 19.26
CA LEU A 3 -34.81 57.28 18.59
C LEU A 3 -33.72 57.02 19.64
N LEU A 4 -33.44 55.75 19.92
CA LEU A 4 -32.20 55.33 20.56
C LEU A 4 -31.12 55.31 19.48
N TRP A 5 -30.20 56.28 19.50
CA TRP A 5 -28.97 56.19 18.74
C TRP A 5 -28.01 55.26 19.48
N ALA A 6 -27.77 54.07 18.93
CA ALA A 6 -26.66 53.24 19.37
C ALA A 6 -25.37 53.99 19.05
N GLN A 7 -24.58 54.31 20.08
CA GLN A 7 -23.26 54.90 19.90
C GLN A 7 -22.28 53.78 19.60
N ASP A 8 -22.03 53.56 18.31
CA ASP A 8 -21.07 52.59 17.79
C ASP A 8 -19.63 53.04 18.07
N GLY A 9 -18.86 52.23 18.78
CA GLY A 9 -17.43 52.41 19.01
C GLY A 9 -16.58 51.85 17.87
N ASN A 10 -15.35 52.37 17.76
CA ASN A 10 -14.33 51.89 16.83
C ASN A 10 -13.08 51.45 17.60
N ILE A 11 -12.45 50.37 17.15
CA ILE A 11 -11.15 49.92 17.64
C ILE A 11 -10.11 50.12 16.53
N THR A 12 -8.96 50.70 16.88
CA THR A 12 -7.80 50.87 16.00
C THR A 12 -6.57 50.17 16.55
N GLY A 13 -5.58 49.89 15.71
CA GLY A 13 -4.28 49.37 16.13
C GLY A 13 -3.41 49.01 14.93
N ILE A 14 -2.22 48.46 15.20
CA ILE A 14 -1.25 48.02 14.18
C ILE A 14 -0.84 46.57 14.46
N VAL A 15 -0.86 45.72 13.43
CA VAL A 15 -0.42 44.32 13.52
C VAL A 15 1.01 44.20 13.00
N LEU A 16 1.92 43.68 13.84
CA LEU A 16 3.35 43.57 13.57
C LEU A 16 3.85 42.13 13.74
N THR A 17 4.93 41.76 13.06
CA THR A 17 5.64 40.50 13.28
C THR A 17 6.46 40.53 14.56
N ALA A 18 6.60 39.39 15.22
CA ALA A 18 7.48 39.24 16.39
C ALA A 18 8.98 39.30 16.05
N GLU A 19 9.36 38.92 14.83
CA GLU A 19 10.76 38.73 14.44
C GLU A 19 11.48 40.05 14.15
N ASP A 20 10.85 40.94 13.39
CA ASP A 20 11.45 42.17 12.88
C ASP A 20 10.57 43.42 13.01
N GLN A 21 9.44 43.32 13.73
CA GLN A 21 8.47 44.42 13.90
C GLN A 21 7.96 44.97 12.55
N THR A 22 7.95 44.14 11.51
CA THR A 22 7.42 44.52 10.21
C THR A 22 5.89 44.50 10.22
N PRO A 23 5.23 45.47 9.56
CA PRO A 23 3.78 45.46 9.46
C PRO A 23 3.24 44.25 8.71
N ILE A 24 2.20 43.62 9.27
CA ILE A 24 1.51 42.49 8.64
C ILE A 24 0.33 43.03 7.85
N HIS A 25 0.47 43.04 6.52
CA HIS A 25 -0.64 43.31 5.61
C HIS A 25 -1.54 42.08 5.46
N GLY A 26 -2.86 42.29 5.51
CA GLY A 26 -3.83 41.22 5.25
C GLY A 26 -4.18 40.34 6.46
N ALA A 27 -3.75 40.69 7.66
CA ALA A 27 -4.18 40.00 8.88
C ALA A 27 -5.67 40.24 9.13
N ASN A 28 -6.41 39.19 9.47
CA ASN A 28 -7.84 39.25 9.75
C ASN A 28 -8.07 39.49 11.24
N ILE A 29 -8.84 40.52 11.58
CA ILE A 29 -9.23 40.91 12.93
C ILE A 29 -10.73 40.69 13.06
N TYR A 30 -11.13 39.73 13.89
CA TYR A 30 -12.52 39.26 13.95
C TYR A 30 -13.02 39.10 15.38
N SER A 31 -14.25 39.57 15.64
CA SER A 31 -15.00 39.25 16.86
C SER A 31 -16.02 38.18 16.55
N GLU A 32 -15.79 36.97 17.06
CA GLU A 32 -16.71 35.84 16.91
C GLU A 32 -18.06 36.11 17.58
N THR A 33 -18.02 36.74 18.76
CA THR A 33 -19.22 37.09 19.53
C THR A 33 -20.15 38.09 18.82
N LEU A 34 -19.61 38.97 17.98
CA LEU A 34 -20.37 40.03 17.31
C LEU A 34 -20.55 39.78 15.80
N GLY A 35 -19.87 38.78 15.24
CA GLY A 35 -19.94 38.47 13.81
C GLY A 35 -19.31 39.53 12.90
N ILE A 36 -18.49 40.45 13.43
CA ILE A 36 -17.87 41.56 12.68
C ILE A 36 -16.36 41.44 12.65
N GLY A 37 -15.76 41.91 11.55
CA GLY A 37 -14.30 41.91 11.38
C GLY A 37 -13.81 42.95 10.40
N THR A 38 -12.49 43.09 10.35
CA THR A 38 -11.74 43.95 9.42
C THR A 38 -10.42 43.28 9.06
N VAL A 39 -9.75 43.81 8.05
CA VAL A 39 -8.42 43.36 7.62
C VAL A 39 -7.41 44.48 7.84
N SER A 40 -6.15 44.14 8.15
CA SER A 40 -5.06 45.11 8.26
C SER A 40 -4.58 45.60 6.89
N GLN A 41 -4.25 46.89 6.81
CA GLN A 41 -3.74 47.56 5.62
C GLN A 41 -2.25 47.30 5.39
N VAL A 42 -1.70 47.86 4.30
CA VAL A 42 -0.30 47.65 3.89
C VAL A 42 0.70 48.09 4.96
N ASP A 43 0.34 49.10 5.74
CA ASP A 43 1.11 49.62 6.88
C ASP A 43 0.81 48.87 8.19
N GLY A 44 0.06 47.77 8.14
CA GLY A 44 -0.34 46.97 9.30
C GLY A 44 -1.48 47.57 10.12
N SER A 45 -1.95 48.78 9.80
CA SER A 45 -3.03 49.44 10.54
C SER A 45 -4.38 48.78 10.29
N PHE A 46 -5.26 48.76 11.29
CA PHE A 46 -6.64 48.30 11.13
C PHE A 46 -7.63 49.21 11.85
N THR A 47 -8.89 49.15 11.42
CA THR A 47 -9.99 49.87 12.07
C THR A 47 -11.26 49.01 12.05
N LEU A 48 -11.66 48.50 13.20
CA LEU A 48 -12.90 47.76 13.37
C LEU A 48 -13.99 48.71 13.84
N LYS A 49 -15.09 48.80 13.09
CA LYS A 49 -16.20 49.74 13.35
C LYS A 49 -17.44 49.00 13.85
N LYS A 50 -18.40 49.74 14.40
CA LYS A 50 -19.72 49.24 14.83
C LYS A 50 -19.64 48.29 16.04
N LEU A 51 -18.84 48.67 17.04
CA LEU A 51 -18.69 47.90 18.27
C LEU A 51 -19.61 48.45 19.36
N PRO A 52 -20.37 47.59 20.07
CA PRO A 52 -21.10 48.02 21.26
C PRO A 52 -20.13 48.40 22.39
N LYS A 53 -20.58 49.26 23.31
CA LYS A 53 -19.85 49.57 24.55
C LYS A 53 -19.95 48.40 25.54
N ASP A 54 -19.26 47.33 25.23
CA ASP A 54 -19.22 46.10 26.02
C ASP A 54 -17.83 45.44 25.91
N THR A 55 -17.66 44.33 26.61
CA THR A 55 -16.47 43.49 26.51
C THR A 55 -16.50 42.70 25.22
N VAL A 56 -15.46 42.84 24.40
CA VAL A 56 -15.34 42.18 23.09
C VAL A 56 -14.07 41.34 23.05
N SER A 57 -14.21 40.09 22.59
CA SER A 57 -13.07 39.22 22.29
C SER A 57 -12.70 39.33 20.82
N LEU A 58 -11.47 39.74 20.53
CA LEU A 58 -10.91 39.87 19.19
C LEU A 58 -9.90 38.76 18.93
N THR A 59 -9.97 38.16 17.75
CA THR A 59 -9.00 37.20 17.24
C THR A 59 -8.28 37.80 16.04
N PHE A 60 -6.96 37.82 16.10
CA PHE A 60 -6.05 38.23 15.03
C PHE A 60 -5.48 36.97 14.40
N SER A 61 -5.71 36.77 13.10
CA SER A 61 -5.36 35.55 12.36
C SER A 61 -4.75 35.88 11.00
N MET A 62 -3.72 35.12 10.60
CA MET A 62 -3.08 35.23 9.30
C MET A 62 -2.40 33.91 8.94
N ILE A 63 -2.46 33.50 7.66
CA ILE A 63 -1.81 32.27 7.21
C ILE A 63 -0.30 32.34 7.49
N GLY A 64 0.22 31.30 8.15
CA GLY A 64 1.63 31.22 8.55
C GLY A 64 1.96 31.93 9.86
N PHE A 65 0.96 32.42 10.60
CA PHE A 65 1.10 33.00 11.94
C PHE A 65 0.15 32.33 12.94
N LYS A 66 0.54 32.35 14.22
CA LYS A 66 -0.27 31.84 15.32
C LYS A 66 -1.32 32.88 15.70
N ASP A 67 -2.56 32.44 15.83
CA ASP A 67 -3.67 33.31 16.22
C ASP A 67 -3.42 33.96 17.59
N VAL A 68 -3.71 35.26 17.68
CA VAL A 68 -3.64 36.03 18.93
C VAL A 68 -5.06 36.40 19.33
N LYS A 69 -5.45 36.07 20.56
CA LYS A 69 -6.77 36.42 21.12
C LYS A 69 -6.62 37.47 22.21
N THR A 70 -7.37 38.56 22.09
CA THR A 70 -7.36 39.69 23.03
C THR A 70 -8.76 40.04 23.46
N ILE A 71 -8.98 40.22 24.76
CA ILE A 71 -10.26 40.69 25.32
C ILE A 71 -10.11 42.18 25.63
N VAL A 72 -11.03 42.99 25.14
CA VAL A 72 -11.02 44.46 25.28
C VAL A 72 -12.34 44.91 25.87
N VAL A 73 -12.29 45.81 26.85
CA VAL A 73 -13.48 46.46 27.42
C VAL A 73 -13.61 47.85 26.78
N ILE A 74 -14.63 48.03 25.94
CA ILE A 74 -14.81 49.26 25.17
C ILE A 74 -15.57 50.29 26.01
N ASN A 75 -14.81 51.21 26.63
CA ASN A 75 -15.37 52.30 27.43
C ASN A 75 -15.44 53.64 26.68
N GLU A 76 -14.82 53.74 25.51
CA GLU A 76 -14.69 54.96 24.70
C GLU A 76 -15.21 54.76 23.27
N LEU A 77 -15.50 55.86 22.56
CA LEU A 77 -15.98 55.82 21.16
C LEU A 77 -14.88 55.40 20.17
N ILE A 78 -13.62 55.69 20.48
CA ILE A 78 -12.45 55.28 19.70
C ILE A 78 -11.47 54.70 20.71
N TYR A 79 -11.11 53.43 20.55
CA TYR A 79 -10.20 52.73 21.45
C TYR A 79 -8.98 52.23 20.66
N ASP A 80 -7.80 52.70 21.03
CA ASP A 80 -6.55 52.27 20.41
C ASP A 80 -5.95 51.08 21.17
N LEU A 81 -5.81 49.95 20.47
CA LEU A 81 -5.18 48.72 20.95
C LEU A 81 -3.64 48.78 20.90
N GLY A 82 -3.06 49.76 20.19
CA GLY A 82 -1.63 49.83 19.96
C GLY A 82 -1.13 48.68 19.08
N ASN A 83 0.05 48.14 19.44
CA ASN A 83 0.74 47.14 18.64
C ASN A 83 0.37 45.71 19.05
N ILE A 84 -0.13 44.94 18.09
CA ILE A 84 -0.42 43.51 18.22
C ILE A 84 0.68 42.71 17.54
N ILE A 85 1.39 41.89 18.32
CA ILE A 85 2.53 41.12 17.83
C ILE A 85 2.10 39.69 17.51
N MET A 86 2.28 39.24 16.27
CA MET A 86 2.01 37.86 15.83
C MET A 86 3.31 37.07 15.62
N PHE A 87 3.30 35.81 16.06
CA PHE A 87 4.42 34.87 15.88
C PHE A 87 4.18 33.98 14.66
N LYS A 88 5.21 33.68 13.86
CA LYS A 88 5.10 32.71 12.76
C LYS A 88 4.73 31.33 13.31
N ASP A 89 3.74 30.69 12.69
CA ASP A 89 3.35 29.33 13.02
C ASP A 89 4.03 28.36 12.05
N THR A 90 4.93 27.53 12.56
CA THR A 90 5.53 26.44 11.78
C THR A 90 4.47 25.36 11.61
N LEU A 91 3.75 25.42 10.49
CA LEU A 91 2.76 24.42 10.06
C LEU A 91 3.36 23.02 10.16
N LYS A 92 3.07 22.32 11.26
CA LYS A 92 3.32 20.90 11.41
C LYS A 92 2.12 20.22 10.79
N LEU A 93 2.26 19.80 9.53
CA LEU A 93 1.20 19.07 8.83
C LEU A 93 0.90 17.78 9.62
N ASP A 94 -0.37 17.57 9.97
CA ASP A 94 -0.82 16.27 10.46
C ASP A 94 -0.57 15.20 9.40
N GLN A 95 -0.26 13.99 9.86
CA GLN A 95 0.03 12.85 9.00
C GLN A 95 -1.13 12.64 8.02
N ILE A 96 -0.89 12.90 6.73
CA ILE A 96 -1.83 12.55 5.66
C ILE A 96 -1.89 11.03 5.61
N ASN A 97 -3.05 10.47 5.99
CA ASN A 97 -3.33 9.07 5.71
C ASN A 97 -3.68 8.96 4.22
N VAL A 98 -2.72 8.52 3.41
CA VAL A 98 -2.91 8.32 1.97
C VAL A 98 -3.56 6.96 1.77
N GLU A 99 -4.89 6.92 1.67
CA GLU A 99 -5.60 5.76 1.15
C GLU A 99 -5.74 5.88 -0.37
N ALA A 100 -4.94 5.10 -1.09
CA ALA A 100 -5.02 5.00 -2.54
C ALA A 100 -6.09 3.96 -2.93
N HIS A 101 -7.30 4.42 -3.30
CA HIS A 101 -8.24 3.58 -4.04
C HIS A 101 -7.77 3.50 -5.50
N HIS A 102 -7.06 2.42 -5.86
CA HIS A 102 -6.72 2.12 -7.26
C HIS A 102 -7.95 1.55 -7.98
N GLU A 103 -8.82 2.42 -8.48
CA GLU A 103 -9.86 2.07 -9.46
C GLU A 103 -9.27 1.94 -10.87
N LEU A 104 -8.41 0.94 -11.08
CA LEU A 104 -8.08 0.42 -12.41
C LEU A 104 -7.97 -1.11 -12.40
N GLN A 105 -8.62 -1.78 -11.44
CA GLN A 105 -8.72 -3.23 -11.51
C GLN A 105 -9.76 -3.62 -12.57
N PRO A 106 -9.47 -4.61 -13.46
CA PRO A 106 -10.57 -5.35 -14.07
C PRO A 106 -11.42 -5.83 -12.90
N LYS A 107 -12.71 -5.43 -12.87
CA LYS A 107 -13.66 -5.79 -11.79
C LYS A 107 -13.35 -7.21 -11.34
N ASP A 108 -12.77 -7.38 -10.15
CA ASP A 108 -12.63 -8.70 -9.56
C ASP A 108 -14.04 -9.26 -9.52
N PHE A 109 -14.28 -10.32 -10.30
CA PHE A 109 -15.59 -10.94 -10.31
C PHE A 109 -15.83 -11.48 -8.90
N VAL A 110 -17.05 -11.35 -8.39
CA VAL A 110 -17.41 -11.78 -7.01
C VAL A 110 -17.00 -13.24 -6.72
N SER A 111 -16.83 -14.05 -7.76
CA SER A 111 -16.39 -15.44 -7.67
C SER A 111 -14.87 -15.66 -7.56
N SER A 112 -14.02 -14.68 -7.86
CA SER A 112 -12.56 -14.82 -7.77
C SER A 112 -12.08 -14.66 -6.32
N ILE A 113 -10.96 -15.31 -5.99
CA ILE A 113 -10.28 -15.16 -4.70
C ILE A 113 -8.89 -14.61 -4.96
N VAL A 114 -8.51 -13.57 -4.20
CA VAL A 114 -7.15 -13.01 -4.23
C VAL A 114 -6.48 -13.26 -2.88
N VAL A 115 -5.33 -13.91 -2.91
CA VAL A 115 -4.45 -14.14 -1.76
C VAL A 115 -3.19 -13.32 -1.96
N SER A 116 -3.08 -12.20 -1.26
CA SER A 116 -1.96 -11.25 -1.38
C SER A 116 -1.61 -10.62 -0.02
N GLY A 117 -0.50 -9.87 0.02
CA GLY A 117 -0.08 -9.10 1.20
C GLY A 117 0.10 -9.98 2.44
N ASN A 118 -0.41 -9.51 3.59
CA ASN A 118 -0.27 -10.23 4.86
C ASN A 118 -0.88 -11.63 4.82
N LYS A 119 -2.06 -11.81 4.20
CA LYS A 119 -2.71 -13.12 4.11
C LYS A 119 -1.81 -14.12 3.39
N TYR A 120 -1.20 -13.70 2.29
CA TYR A 120 -0.25 -14.50 1.55
C TYR A 120 1.00 -14.85 2.38
N HIS A 121 1.59 -13.87 3.06
CA HIS A 121 2.81 -14.09 3.85
C HIS A 121 2.57 -14.96 5.08
N THR A 122 1.44 -14.82 5.77
CA THR A 122 1.08 -15.67 6.91
C THR A 122 0.83 -17.11 6.47
N ASN A 123 0.25 -17.31 5.29
CA ASN A 123 -0.08 -18.63 4.77
C ASN A 123 1.04 -19.24 3.92
N LEU A 124 2.16 -18.53 3.74
CA LEU A 124 3.26 -18.96 2.88
C LEU A 124 3.82 -20.32 3.31
N LYS A 125 3.84 -21.25 2.35
CA LYS A 125 4.49 -22.57 2.45
C LYS A 125 5.33 -22.83 1.21
N SER A 126 6.17 -23.85 1.27
CA SER A 126 7.00 -24.30 0.14
C SER A 126 6.21 -24.60 -1.16
N SER A 127 4.96 -25.09 -1.06
CA SER A 127 4.12 -25.42 -2.20
C SER A 127 2.95 -24.44 -2.38
N LEU A 128 2.59 -24.15 -3.64
CA LEU A 128 1.38 -23.41 -4.01
C LEU A 128 0.13 -23.98 -3.35
N ALA A 129 -0.06 -25.29 -3.44
CA ALA A 129 -1.25 -25.97 -2.93
C ALA A 129 -1.41 -25.80 -1.42
N LEU A 130 -0.30 -25.87 -0.68
CA LEU A 130 -0.28 -25.65 0.77
C LEU A 130 -0.56 -24.18 1.12
N THR A 131 -0.03 -23.24 0.32
CA THR A 131 -0.23 -21.79 0.52
C THR A 131 -1.70 -21.38 0.38
N ILE A 132 -2.46 -22.02 -0.51
CA ILE A 132 -3.88 -21.71 -0.75
C ILE A 132 -4.86 -22.70 -0.11
N LYS A 133 -4.38 -23.63 0.73
CA LYS A 133 -5.19 -24.73 1.28
C LYS A 133 -6.42 -24.24 2.06
N GLU A 134 -6.31 -23.10 2.72
CA GLU A 134 -7.36 -22.54 3.59
C GLU A 134 -8.43 -21.75 2.82
N GLU A 135 -8.26 -21.58 1.51
CA GLU A 135 -9.21 -20.84 0.69
C GLU A 135 -10.45 -21.67 0.33
N THR A 136 -11.59 -21.00 0.18
CA THR A 136 -12.87 -21.69 -0.03
C THR A 136 -12.94 -22.38 -1.39
N GLY A 137 -13.46 -23.62 -1.41
CA GLY A 137 -13.60 -24.40 -2.64
C GLY A 137 -12.28 -24.99 -3.16
N LEU A 138 -11.21 -24.89 -2.37
CA LEU A 138 -9.94 -25.54 -2.62
C LEU A 138 -9.75 -26.72 -1.67
N ALA A 139 -9.20 -27.79 -2.22
CA ALA A 139 -8.69 -28.94 -1.49
C ALA A 139 -7.26 -29.22 -1.99
N ILE A 140 -6.56 -30.12 -1.31
CA ILE A 140 -5.21 -30.53 -1.70
C ILE A 140 -5.14 -32.05 -1.84
N ARG A 141 -4.38 -32.50 -2.82
CA ARG A 141 -3.88 -33.89 -2.90
C ARG A 141 -2.40 -33.85 -2.58
N SER A 142 -1.96 -34.74 -1.72
CA SER A 142 -0.59 -34.77 -1.23
C SER A 142 -0.13 -36.21 -1.07
N ILE A 143 1.10 -36.50 -1.49
CA ILE A 143 1.82 -37.73 -1.13
C ILE A 143 3.01 -37.40 -0.19
N GLY A 144 3.02 -36.20 0.39
CA GLY A 144 4.10 -35.61 1.16
C GLY A 144 4.11 -34.09 1.06
N GLN A 145 4.93 -33.41 1.86
CA GLN A 145 5.01 -31.94 1.82
C GLN A 145 5.69 -31.43 0.54
N ALA A 146 6.59 -32.22 -0.05
CA ALA A 146 7.26 -31.87 -1.31
C ALA A 146 6.32 -31.96 -2.52
N THR A 147 5.38 -32.91 -2.52
CA THR A 147 4.50 -33.23 -3.65
C THR A 147 3.05 -33.01 -3.25
N THR A 148 2.61 -31.76 -3.40
CA THR A 148 1.24 -31.34 -3.13
C THR A 148 0.65 -30.61 -4.34
N GLN A 149 -0.55 -31.02 -4.77
CA GLN A 149 -1.29 -30.43 -5.87
C GLN A 149 -2.61 -29.82 -5.39
N PRO A 150 -3.04 -28.67 -5.93
CA PRO A 150 -4.32 -28.09 -5.62
C PRO A 150 -5.45 -28.84 -6.35
N VAL A 151 -6.61 -28.91 -5.70
CA VAL A 151 -7.86 -29.43 -6.24
C VAL A 151 -8.89 -28.33 -6.17
N LEU A 152 -9.40 -27.90 -7.31
CA LEU A 152 -10.36 -26.79 -7.40
C LEU A 152 -11.75 -27.34 -7.71
N ARG A 153 -12.68 -27.25 -6.74
CA ARG A 153 -14.06 -27.78 -6.86
C ARG A 153 -14.13 -29.27 -7.25
N GLY A 154 -13.18 -30.07 -6.79
CA GLY A 154 -13.07 -31.49 -7.13
C GLY A 154 -12.35 -31.79 -8.44
N TYR A 155 -11.95 -30.76 -9.21
CA TYR A 155 -11.12 -30.90 -10.40
C TYR A 155 -9.63 -30.85 -10.03
N SER A 156 -8.83 -31.72 -10.64
CA SER A 156 -7.38 -31.82 -10.48
C SER A 156 -6.71 -32.07 -11.84
N GLY A 157 -5.40 -31.85 -11.93
CA GLY A 157 -4.65 -32.05 -13.18
C GLY A 157 -5.01 -31.02 -14.24
N ASP A 158 -5.20 -31.48 -15.48
CA ASP A 158 -5.46 -30.67 -16.68
C ASP A 158 -6.84 -29.97 -16.72
N ARG A 159 -7.69 -30.19 -15.71
CA ARG A 159 -9.06 -29.67 -15.64
C ARG A 159 -9.17 -28.25 -15.06
N PHE A 160 -8.07 -27.71 -14.55
CA PHE A 160 -7.91 -26.28 -14.24
C PHE A 160 -6.56 -25.79 -14.78
N LEU A 161 -6.46 -24.49 -15.06
CA LEU A 161 -5.22 -23.92 -15.59
C LEU A 161 -4.38 -23.31 -14.47
N LEU A 162 -3.09 -23.61 -14.46
CA LEU A 162 -2.10 -22.97 -13.61
C LEU A 162 -1.27 -21.99 -14.45
N THR A 163 -1.31 -20.70 -14.11
CA THR A 163 -0.64 -19.64 -14.87
C THR A 163 0.29 -18.81 -13.99
N GLU A 164 1.37 -18.32 -14.59
CA GLU A 164 2.23 -17.27 -14.03
C GLU A 164 2.00 -16.00 -14.85
N ASP A 165 1.51 -14.94 -14.20
CA ASP A 165 1.22 -13.65 -14.86
C ASP A 165 0.38 -13.77 -16.15
N GLY A 166 -0.57 -14.71 -16.17
CA GLY A 166 -1.45 -14.97 -17.31
C GLY A 166 -0.96 -15.98 -18.33
N LEU A 167 0.29 -16.43 -18.23
CA LEU A 167 0.88 -17.41 -19.14
C LEU A 167 0.84 -18.81 -18.51
N SER A 168 0.42 -19.81 -19.29
CA SER A 168 0.41 -21.20 -18.82
C SER A 168 1.81 -21.64 -18.43
N ILE A 169 1.94 -22.18 -17.22
CA ILE A 169 3.20 -22.74 -16.73
C ILE A 169 3.36 -24.09 -17.43
N GLY A 170 4.30 -24.20 -18.37
CA GLY A 170 4.56 -25.40 -19.16
C GLY A 170 5.28 -26.51 -18.38
N ASP A 171 4.96 -26.67 -17.10
CA ASP A 171 5.59 -27.66 -16.21
C ASP A 171 4.86 -29.02 -16.29
N LEU A 172 5.63 -30.10 -16.12
CA LEU A 172 5.15 -31.48 -16.10
C LEU A 172 4.38 -31.83 -14.82
N SER A 173 4.30 -30.92 -13.85
CA SER A 173 3.47 -31.09 -12.65
C SER A 173 1.99 -31.35 -12.94
N ASN A 174 1.48 -30.99 -14.13
CA ASN A 174 0.13 -31.32 -14.57
C ASN A 174 -0.04 -32.77 -15.06
N THR A 175 1.04 -33.53 -15.31
CA THR A 175 0.96 -34.88 -15.90
C THR A 175 0.82 -35.97 -14.83
N SER A 176 1.35 -35.77 -13.62
CA SER A 176 1.26 -36.76 -12.54
C SER A 176 1.48 -36.17 -11.14
N ILE A 177 0.90 -36.81 -10.12
CA ILE A 177 0.90 -36.38 -8.70
C ILE A 177 2.29 -36.49 -8.05
N ASP A 178 3.19 -37.28 -8.63
CA ASP A 178 4.58 -37.50 -8.19
C ASP A 178 5.55 -36.39 -8.65
N HIS A 179 5.09 -35.43 -9.44
CA HIS A 179 5.86 -34.27 -9.84
C HIS A 179 5.47 -33.05 -8.98
N ALA A 180 6.40 -32.59 -8.15
CA ALA A 180 6.23 -31.37 -7.37
C ALA A 180 6.03 -30.18 -8.32
N ASN A 181 5.11 -29.26 -7.97
CA ASN A 181 5.03 -27.99 -8.67
C ASN A 181 6.40 -27.31 -8.56
N SER A 182 7.01 -26.94 -9.70
CA SER A 182 8.31 -26.26 -9.77
C SER A 182 8.27 -24.81 -9.22
N LEU A 183 7.24 -24.44 -8.46
CA LEU A 183 7.01 -23.10 -7.95
C LEU A 183 7.29 -23.06 -6.45
N ASP A 184 8.32 -22.32 -6.07
CA ASP A 184 8.52 -21.94 -4.67
C ASP A 184 7.82 -20.61 -4.43
N MET A 185 6.81 -20.66 -3.57
CA MET A 185 5.96 -19.50 -3.30
C MET A 185 6.75 -18.34 -2.69
N ALA A 186 7.94 -18.56 -2.12
CA ALA A 186 8.77 -17.47 -1.62
C ALA A 186 9.29 -16.53 -2.74
N SER A 187 9.22 -16.92 -4.02
CA SER A 187 9.52 -16.04 -5.16
C SER A 187 8.30 -15.27 -5.70
N PHE A 188 7.11 -15.57 -5.20
CA PHE A 188 5.83 -14.99 -5.62
C PHE A 188 5.25 -14.08 -4.53
N ASN A 189 4.34 -13.18 -4.92
CA ASN A 189 3.74 -12.18 -4.03
C ASN A 189 2.23 -12.31 -3.88
N ASN A 190 1.56 -12.95 -4.84
CA ASN A 190 0.12 -13.21 -4.75
C ASN A 190 -0.30 -14.43 -5.58
N VAL A 191 -1.48 -14.93 -5.24
CA VAL A 191 -2.21 -15.94 -5.98
C VAL A 191 -3.64 -15.46 -6.21
N ARG A 192 -4.10 -15.53 -7.45
CA ARG A 192 -5.49 -15.26 -7.85
C ARG A 192 -6.14 -16.56 -8.30
N ILE A 193 -7.23 -16.95 -7.66
CA ILE A 193 -8.06 -18.07 -8.09
C ILE A 193 -9.25 -17.49 -8.84
N ILE A 194 -9.22 -17.60 -10.15
CA ILE A 194 -10.17 -16.99 -11.08
C ILE A 194 -11.24 -18.01 -11.43
N ARG A 195 -12.51 -17.57 -11.34
CA ARG A 195 -13.68 -18.44 -11.47
C ARG A 195 -14.76 -17.74 -12.27
N GLY A 196 -15.59 -18.52 -12.96
CA GLY A 196 -16.71 -17.99 -13.72
C GLY A 196 -16.25 -17.34 -15.03
N PRO A 197 -16.96 -16.31 -15.53
CA PRO A 197 -16.71 -15.74 -16.85
C PRO A 197 -15.29 -15.22 -17.08
N GLU A 198 -14.61 -14.74 -16.03
CA GLU A 198 -13.21 -14.25 -16.10
C GLU A 198 -12.22 -15.34 -16.55
N ALA A 199 -12.51 -16.61 -16.25
CA ALA A 199 -11.65 -17.73 -16.64
C ALA A 199 -11.55 -17.90 -18.18
N LEU A 200 -12.52 -17.36 -18.94
CA LEU A 200 -12.50 -17.36 -20.40
C LEU A 200 -11.36 -16.52 -20.99
N LEU A 201 -10.84 -15.53 -20.24
CA LEU A 201 -9.70 -14.73 -20.68
C LEU A 201 -8.41 -15.56 -20.81
N PHE A 202 -8.37 -16.72 -20.14
CA PHE A 202 -7.21 -17.60 -20.10
C PHE A 202 -7.34 -18.79 -21.06
N GLY A 203 -8.46 -18.89 -21.79
CA GLY A 203 -8.71 -19.92 -22.81
C GLY A 203 -9.89 -20.84 -22.50
N SER A 204 -10.11 -21.80 -23.40
CA SER A 204 -11.29 -22.67 -23.42
C SER A 204 -11.23 -23.87 -22.47
N ASN A 205 -10.06 -24.18 -21.88
CA ASN A 205 -9.85 -25.38 -21.05
C ASN A 205 -9.87 -25.09 -19.53
N THR A 206 -10.82 -24.28 -19.06
CA THR A 206 -10.86 -23.79 -17.67
C THR A 206 -12.13 -24.20 -16.93
N ILE A 207 -12.59 -25.44 -17.12
CA ILE A 207 -13.83 -25.96 -16.49
C ILE A 207 -13.77 -25.82 -14.96
N GLY A 208 -12.62 -26.11 -14.34
CA GLY A 208 -12.40 -25.91 -12.91
C GLY A 208 -12.13 -24.45 -12.51
N GLY A 209 -11.58 -23.65 -13.43
CA GLY A 209 -11.11 -22.28 -13.21
C GLY A 209 -9.62 -22.11 -13.51
N VAL A 210 -9.04 -21.01 -13.05
CA VAL A 210 -7.61 -20.69 -13.23
C VAL A 210 -7.00 -20.34 -11.88
N ILE A 211 -5.81 -20.85 -11.61
CA ILE A 211 -4.97 -20.40 -10.50
C ILE A 211 -3.81 -19.64 -11.12
N ASN A 212 -3.79 -18.33 -10.93
CA ASN A 212 -2.74 -17.46 -11.44
C ASN A 212 -1.83 -17.00 -10.29
N VAL A 213 -0.55 -17.32 -10.37
CA VAL A 213 0.47 -16.79 -9.46
C VAL A 213 1.13 -15.57 -10.09
N SER A 214 1.55 -14.61 -9.28
CA SER A 214 2.29 -13.44 -9.75
C SER A 214 3.47 -13.12 -8.85
N ARG A 215 4.61 -12.81 -9.47
CA ARG A 215 5.81 -12.29 -8.78
C ARG A 215 5.71 -10.82 -8.46
N HIS A 216 4.70 -10.13 -8.98
CA HIS A 216 4.50 -8.71 -8.79
C HIS A 216 3.43 -8.50 -7.74
N ALA A 217 3.78 -7.83 -6.62
CA ALA A 217 2.80 -7.50 -5.57
C ALA A 217 1.66 -6.63 -6.12
N ASN A 218 1.99 -5.74 -7.05
CA ASN A 218 1.07 -5.07 -7.95
C ASN A 218 1.71 -5.08 -9.33
N SER A 219 1.04 -5.68 -10.32
CA SER A 219 1.58 -5.81 -11.67
C SER A 219 1.82 -4.43 -12.30
N GLU A 220 1.05 -3.40 -11.91
CA GLU A 220 1.09 -2.05 -12.49
C GLU A 220 1.96 -1.06 -11.72
N ALA A 221 2.44 -1.43 -10.53
CA ALA A 221 3.20 -0.50 -9.69
C ALA A 221 4.59 -0.18 -10.28
N ARG A 222 4.79 1.11 -10.57
CA ARG A 222 6.11 1.70 -10.83
C ARG A 222 6.62 2.38 -9.56
N PHE A 223 7.77 1.93 -9.07
CA PHE A 223 8.41 2.55 -7.93
C PHE A 223 9.08 3.87 -8.36
N SER A 224 9.02 4.89 -7.50
CA SER A 224 9.69 6.19 -7.73
C SER A 224 11.16 6.18 -7.33
N LYS A 225 11.56 5.24 -6.47
CA LYS A 225 12.91 5.02 -5.96
C LYS A 225 13.23 3.53 -5.97
N ILE A 226 14.50 3.20 -5.78
CA ILE A 226 14.92 1.81 -5.59
C ILE A 226 14.16 1.23 -4.40
N HIS A 227 13.52 0.07 -4.60
CA HIS A 227 12.77 -0.64 -3.58
C HIS A 227 13.29 -2.06 -3.46
N VAL A 228 13.68 -2.46 -2.25
CA VAL A 228 14.22 -3.79 -1.97
C VAL A 228 13.35 -4.48 -0.94
N MET A 229 12.97 -5.71 -1.24
CA MET A 229 12.21 -6.59 -0.36
C MET A 229 13.06 -7.82 -0.06
N ALA A 230 13.07 -8.24 1.19
CA ALA A 230 13.69 -9.47 1.61
C ALA A 230 12.68 -10.29 2.40
N LEU A 231 12.64 -11.58 2.11
CA LEU A 231 11.80 -12.56 2.79
C LEU A 231 12.71 -13.70 3.22
N THR A 232 12.62 -14.10 4.48
CA THR A 232 13.33 -15.27 4.99
C THR A 232 12.35 -16.12 5.78
N GLY A 233 12.64 -17.41 5.88
CA GLY A 233 11.77 -18.29 6.64
C GLY A 233 12.41 -19.63 6.94
N ILE A 234 11.77 -20.31 7.89
CA ILE A 234 12.14 -21.65 8.32
C ILE A 234 10.89 -22.53 8.37
N GLU A 235 11.05 -23.82 8.09
CA GLU A 235 9.98 -24.81 8.23
C GLU A 235 10.46 -25.95 9.13
N SER A 236 9.71 -26.21 10.21
CA SER A 236 10.09 -27.22 11.21
C SER A 236 9.91 -28.65 10.73
N SER A 237 8.97 -28.89 9.82
CA SER A 237 8.62 -30.23 9.32
C SER A 237 9.75 -30.91 8.55
N ASN A 238 10.61 -30.14 7.88
CA ASN A 238 11.72 -30.64 7.05
C ASN A 238 13.03 -29.87 7.35
N LYS A 239 13.09 -29.09 8.44
CA LYS A 239 14.20 -28.20 8.78
C LYS A 239 14.57 -27.26 7.61
N SER A 240 13.59 -26.80 6.82
CA SER A 240 13.86 -25.89 5.72
C SER A 240 14.38 -24.55 6.22
N VAL A 241 15.32 -23.98 5.47
CA VAL A 241 15.70 -22.58 5.54
C VAL A 241 15.62 -22.01 4.13
N PHE A 242 14.95 -20.88 3.97
CA PHE A 242 14.83 -20.19 2.70
C PHE A 242 14.98 -18.68 2.83
N GLY A 243 15.37 -18.05 1.73
CA GLY A 243 15.43 -16.60 1.61
C GLY A 243 15.23 -16.16 0.17
N ASN A 244 14.43 -15.12 -0.02
CA ASN A 244 14.26 -14.38 -1.26
C ASN A 244 14.68 -12.93 -1.05
N ILE A 245 15.39 -12.37 -2.03
CA ILE A 245 15.63 -10.93 -2.13
C ILE A 245 15.14 -10.47 -3.49
N THR A 246 14.26 -9.46 -3.50
CA THR A 246 13.75 -8.82 -4.70
C THR A 246 14.11 -7.34 -4.69
N ALA A 247 14.65 -6.84 -5.80
CA ALA A 247 14.96 -5.43 -6.00
C ALA A 247 14.20 -4.88 -7.21
N TYR A 248 13.61 -3.70 -7.07
CA TYR A 248 13.01 -2.90 -8.12
C TYR A 248 13.84 -1.63 -8.31
N ILE A 249 14.37 -1.43 -9.51
CA ILE A 249 15.25 -0.32 -9.87
C ILE A 249 14.55 0.51 -10.96
N PRO A 250 13.95 1.65 -10.61
CA PRO A 250 13.36 2.55 -11.60
C PRO A 250 14.43 3.41 -12.27
N ILE A 251 14.34 3.54 -13.59
CA ILE A 251 15.19 4.37 -14.44
C ILE A 251 14.28 5.13 -15.40
N ASN A 252 13.94 6.38 -15.09
CA ASN A 252 12.92 7.14 -15.83
C ASN A 252 11.66 6.26 -16.02
N ASN A 253 11.14 6.16 -17.25
CA ASN A 253 9.97 5.37 -17.62
C ASN A 253 10.22 3.85 -17.72
N HIS A 254 11.35 3.39 -17.20
CA HIS A 254 11.76 1.99 -17.21
C HIS A 254 11.88 1.47 -15.77
N GLN A 255 11.67 0.18 -15.58
CA GLN A 255 11.90 -0.49 -14.30
C GLN A 255 12.53 -1.84 -14.53
N LEU A 256 13.65 -2.08 -13.86
CA LEU A 256 14.25 -3.40 -13.75
C LEU A 256 13.78 -4.04 -12.45
N ARG A 257 13.40 -5.30 -12.50
CA ARG A 257 13.21 -6.17 -11.33
C ARG A 257 14.27 -7.25 -11.38
N PHE A 258 14.86 -7.53 -10.23
CA PHE A 258 15.72 -8.68 -10.01
C PHE A 258 15.25 -9.41 -8.77
N SER A 259 15.22 -10.74 -8.79
CA SER A 259 14.86 -11.57 -7.64
C SER A 259 15.76 -12.78 -7.59
N SER A 260 16.29 -13.08 -6.41
CA SER A 260 17.05 -14.29 -6.13
C SER A 260 16.46 -15.01 -4.92
N LEU A 261 16.10 -16.26 -5.12
CA LEU A 261 15.60 -17.17 -4.10
C LEU A 261 16.61 -18.29 -3.88
N ARG A 262 16.80 -18.66 -2.63
CA ARG A 262 17.43 -19.92 -2.25
C ARG A 262 16.64 -20.61 -1.17
N ARG A 263 16.36 -21.89 -1.35
CA ARG A 263 15.81 -22.78 -0.32
C ARG A 263 16.67 -24.02 -0.19
N LYS A 264 16.91 -24.42 1.05
CA LYS A 264 17.43 -25.75 1.39
C LYS A 264 16.45 -26.41 2.36
N THR A 265 16.26 -27.70 2.20
CA THR A 265 15.42 -28.53 3.08
C THR A 265 16.20 -29.80 3.43
N GLY A 266 15.94 -30.38 4.59
CA GLY A 266 16.31 -31.75 4.91
C GLY A 266 15.12 -32.69 4.73
N ASN A 267 15.28 -33.92 5.21
CA ASN A 267 14.22 -34.93 5.15
C ASN A 267 12.97 -34.53 5.98
N GLN A 268 11.80 -34.83 5.43
CA GLN A 268 10.50 -34.60 6.03
C GLN A 268 10.28 -35.48 7.26
N ARG A 269 9.70 -34.90 8.32
CA ARG A 269 9.30 -35.58 9.55
C ARG A 269 7.81 -35.88 9.54
N THR A 270 7.44 -37.09 9.93
CA THR A 270 6.07 -37.55 10.13
C THR A 270 5.92 -38.10 11.56
N PRO A 271 4.68 -38.32 12.06
CA PRO A 271 4.48 -38.97 13.36
C PRO A 271 5.09 -40.38 13.46
N VAL A 272 5.27 -41.07 12.33
CA VAL A 272 5.79 -42.44 12.27
C VAL A 272 7.32 -42.46 12.13
N GLY A 273 7.93 -41.37 11.64
CA GLY A 273 9.38 -41.27 11.45
C GLY A 273 9.82 -40.23 10.42
N VAL A 274 11.11 -40.21 10.14
CA VAL A 274 11.71 -39.39 9.06
C VAL A 274 11.54 -40.12 7.74
N LEU A 275 11.13 -39.40 6.69
CA LEU A 275 11.07 -39.92 5.32
C LEU A 275 12.37 -39.57 4.60
N ASP A 276 13.22 -40.56 4.38
CA ASP A 276 14.49 -40.35 3.69
C ASP A 276 14.31 -40.00 2.20
N ASN A 277 15.30 -39.33 1.62
CA ASN A 277 15.30 -38.86 0.22
C ASN A 277 14.16 -37.89 -0.11
N THR A 278 13.66 -37.15 0.89
CA THR A 278 12.64 -36.09 0.68
C THR A 278 13.24 -34.68 0.76
N GLU A 279 14.56 -34.59 0.88
CA GLU A 279 15.29 -33.32 0.82
C GLU A 279 15.26 -32.69 -0.58
N LEU A 280 15.29 -31.37 -0.58
CA LEU A 280 15.14 -30.53 -1.76
C LEU A 280 16.00 -29.27 -1.61
N SER A 281 16.69 -28.91 -2.68
CA SER A 281 17.38 -27.64 -2.83
C SER A 281 16.82 -26.90 -4.02
N ASN A 282 16.47 -25.63 -3.83
CA ASN A 282 16.00 -24.76 -4.90
C ASN A 282 16.85 -23.50 -4.96
N TYR A 283 17.21 -23.11 -6.17
CA TYR A 283 17.84 -21.83 -6.47
C TYR A 283 17.19 -21.22 -7.70
N GLU A 284 16.60 -20.04 -7.52
CA GLU A 284 15.90 -19.34 -8.58
C GLU A 284 16.47 -17.93 -8.74
N VAL A 285 16.67 -17.52 -9.98
CA VAL A 285 17.02 -16.15 -10.33
C VAL A 285 16.08 -15.68 -11.42
N THR A 286 15.33 -14.62 -11.15
CA THR A 286 14.45 -13.99 -12.12
C THR A 286 14.80 -12.52 -12.30
N GLY A 287 14.63 -12.04 -13.52
CA GLY A 287 14.69 -10.63 -13.83
C GLY A 287 13.58 -10.25 -14.79
N SER A 288 13.18 -8.99 -14.72
CA SER A 288 12.23 -8.45 -15.69
C SER A 288 12.55 -7.01 -16.00
N TYR A 289 12.34 -6.63 -17.25
CA TYR A 289 12.39 -5.25 -17.70
C TYR A 289 10.97 -4.79 -18.05
N SER A 290 10.55 -3.65 -17.50
CA SER A 290 9.25 -3.05 -17.79
C SER A 290 9.42 -1.63 -18.31
N TYR A 291 8.73 -1.31 -19.40
CA TYR A 291 8.58 0.05 -19.92
C TYR A 291 7.16 0.57 -19.67
N PHE A 292 7.06 1.78 -19.12
CA PHE A 292 5.81 2.46 -18.79
C PHE A 292 5.65 3.70 -19.68
N GLY A 293 4.92 3.54 -20.78
CA GLY A 293 4.47 4.64 -21.64
C GLY A 293 3.25 5.35 -21.06
N LYS A 294 2.77 6.40 -21.74
CA LYS A 294 1.60 7.18 -21.29
C LYS A 294 0.28 6.39 -21.35
N ALA A 295 0.16 5.45 -22.29
CA ALA A 295 -1.06 4.67 -22.51
C ALA A 295 -0.78 3.16 -22.65
N ASN A 296 0.48 2.75 -22.57
CA ASN A 296 0.91 1.39 -22.85
C ASN A 296 2.03 0.96 -21.90
N ARG A 297 2.05 -0.33 -21.59
CA ARG A 297 3.11 -0.95 -20.81
C ARG A 297 3.58 -2.20 -21.53
N SER A 298 4.89 -2.40 -21.54
CA SER A 298 5.52 -3.62 -22.06
C SER A 298 6.45 -4.18 -21.00
N THR A 299 6.34 -5.48 -20.70
CA THR A 299 7.21 -6.17 -19.76
C THR A 299 7.83 -7.39 -20.44
N LEU A 300 9.15 -7.52 -20.32
CA LEU A 300 9.91 -8.71 -20.70
C LEU A 300 10.38 -9.40 -19.42
N HIS A 301 10.14 -10.69 -19.31
CA HIS A 301 10.54 -11.52 -18.17
C HIS A 301 11.57 -12.55 -18.61
N PHE A 302 12.55 -12.81 -17.75
CA PHE A 302 13.54 -13.86 -17.92
C PHE A 302 13.80 -14.51 -16.55
N GLY A 303 13.81 -15.83 -16.52
CA GLY A 303 13.99 -16.59 -15.29
C GLY A 303 14.80 -17.84 -15.54
N THR A 304 15.63 -18.21 -14.57
CA THR A 304 16.26 -19.52 -14.49
C THR A 304 15.98 -20.11 -13.12
N ASN A 305 15.67 -21.40 -13.11
CA ASN A 305 15.34 -22.13 -11.92
C ASN A 305 16.10 -23.46 -11.91
N PHE A 306 16.78 -23.74 -10.80
CA PHE A 306 17.51 -24.97 -10.57
C PHE A 306 16.91 -25.68 -9.36
N TYR A 307 16.15 -26.75 -9.66
CA TYR A 307 15.71 -27.71 -8.66
C TYR A 307 16.66 -28.90 -8.58
N GLY A 308 17.17 -29.14 -7.38
CA GLY A 308 17.90 -30.35 -7.03
C GLY A 308 17.06 -31.20 -6.09
N LEU A 309 16.64 -32.37 -6.58
CA LEU A 309 16.23 -33.50 -5.75
C LEU A 309 17.42 -34.46 -5.70
N TRP A 310 17.84 -34.89 -4.51
CA TRP A 310 18.83 -35.95 -4.41
C TRP A 310 18.16 -37.27 -4.84
N ASN A 311 18.54 -37.74 -6.02
CA ASN A 311 17.99 -38.95 -6.63
C ASN A 311 18.26 -40.18 -5.73
N THR A 312 17.20 -40.92 -5.46
CA THR A 312 17.18 -42.30 -4.98
C THR A 312 18.14 -43.17 -5.77
N ARG A 313 19.34 -43.43 -5.23
CA ARG A 313 20.02 -44.68 -5.52
C ARG A 313 19.44 -45.75 -4.58
N GLN A 314 18.81 -46.74 -5.21
CA GLN A 314 18.40 -48.06 -4.70
C GLN A 314 17.03 -48.15 -4.03
N LEU A 315 16.05 -48.58 -4.84
CA LEU A 315 15.38 -49.86 -4.62
C LEU A 315 15.62 -50.75 -5.84
#